data_AF-A0A6F8V450-F1
#
_entry.id   AF-A0A6F8V450-F1
#
_cell.length_a   1.000
_cell.length_b   1.000
_cell.length_c   1.000
_cell.angle_alpha   90.00
_cell.angle_beta   90.00
_cell.angle_gamma   90.00
#
_symmetry.space_group_name_H-M   'P 1'
#
loop_
_entity.id
_entity.type
_entity.pdbx_description
1 polymer ?
#
loop_
_entity_poly.entity_id
_entity_poly.type
_entity_poly.pdbx_seq_one_letter_code
_entity_poly.pdbx_strand_id
1 'polypeptide(L)'
;MEWDRLDSTTWHRPMTAMTVETFLSGETGSAFINLDGGKFWLSIPDQAGQSPFETLAAAQAAGDRALAELDAKQASEIARSEGLDDEWAFQLDRDLPTFVSAAGFELTRMKRGEWAVFEGDEELLKAPTAADAASQLAARNSFAPSI
;
A
#
# COMPACT_ATOMS: atom_id res chain seq x y z
N MET A 1 1.02 10.28 6.90
CA MET A 1 -0.27 11.00 6.79
C MET A 1 -0.70 11.38 8.19
N GLU A 2 -1.19 12.61 8.38
CA GLU A 2 -1.63 13.12 9.68
C GLU A 2 -3.14 12.85 9.91
N TRP A 3 -3.60 13.00 11.15
CA TRP A 3 -5.02 12.91 11.51
C TRP A 3 -5.68 14.29 11.40
N ASP A 4 -6.63 14.42 10.49
CA ASP A 4 -7.39 15.64 10.26
C ASP A 4 -8.54 15.75 11.26
N ARG A 5 -8.66 16.91 11.92
CA ARG A 5 -9.79 17.17 12.81
C ARG A 5 -11.00 17.62 11.97
N LEU A 6 -12.07 16.82 11.98
CA LEU A 6 -13.31 17.15 11.28
C LEU A 6 -14.20 18.10 12.10
N ASP A 7 -14.26 17.86 13.41
CA ASP A 7 -15.06 18.65 14.34
C ASP A 7 -14.47 18.64 15.77
N SER A 8 -15.22 19.12 16.77
CA SER A 8 -14.74 19.18 18.15
C SER A 8 -14.36 17.83 18.76
N THR A 9 -14.94 16.75 18.25
CA THR A 9 -14.97 15.40 18.80
C THR A 9 -14.50 14.32 17.83
N THR A 10 -14.26 14.66 16.56
CA THR A 10 -13.97 13.69 15.51
C THR A 10 -12.66 14.01 14.81
N TRP A 11 -11.81 12.99 14.66
CA TRP A 11 -10.61 13.01 13.82
C TRP A 11 -10.69 11.92 12.77
N HIS A 12 -10.14 12.19 11.60
CA HIS A 12 -10.21 11.37 10.41
C HIS A 12 -8.84 11.19 9.81
N ARG A 13 -8.62 10.03 9.19
CA ARG A 13 -7.49 9.82 8.31
C ARG A 13 -7.89 8.89 7.16
N PRO A 14 -7.57 9.24 5.90
CA PRO A 14 -7.77 8.32 4.79
C PRO A 14 -6.85 7.11 4.93
N MET A 15 -7.36 5.94 4.55
CA MET A 15 -6.57 4.71 4.46
C MET A 15 -5.94 4.61 3.07
N THR A 16 -4.86 3.84 2.97
CA THR A 16 -4.32 3.47 1.66
C THR A 16 -5.32 2.59 0.91
N ALA A 17 -5.31 2.67 -0.43
CA ALA A 17 -6.18 1.86 -1.26
C ALA A 17 -5.89 0.35 -1.08
N MET A 18 -6.95 -0.46 -1.03
CA MET A 18 -6.87 -1.88 -0.68
C MET A 18 -6.45 -2.78 -1.86
N THR A 19 -6.70 -2.36 -3.11
CA THR A 19 -6.29 -3.02 -4.35
C THR A 19 -5.84 -2.00 -5.40
N VAL A 20 -5.16 -2.46 -6.47
CA VAL A 20 -4.88 -1.60 -7.64
C VAL A 20 -6.19 -1.04 -8.23
N GLU A 21 -7.26 -1.83 -8.21
CA GLU A 21 -8.58 -1.38 -8.68
C GLU A 21 -9.23 -0.38 -7.73
N THR A 22 -9.11 -0.54 -6.40
CA THR A 22 -9.63 0.45 -5.44
C THR A 22 -8.83 1.75 -5.50
N PHE A 23 -7.54 1.66 -5.83
CA PHE A 23 -6.73 2.83 -6.13
C PHE A 23 -7.24 3.55 -7.38
N LEU A 24 -7.46 2.80 -8.47
CA LEU A 24 -7.97 3.36 -9.72
C LEU A 24 -9.40 3.91 -9.59
N SER A 25 -10.22 3.35 -8.71
CA SER A 25 -11.57 3.85 -8.44
C SER A 25 -11.61 5.05 -7.48
N GLY A 26 -10.55 5.24 -6.68
CA GLY A 26 -10.47 6.28 -5.65
C GLY A 26 -11.28 5.98 -4.39
N GLU A 27 -11.82 4.76 -4.23
CA GLU A 27 -12.58 4.35 -3.05
C GLU A 27 -11.62 3.92 -1.93
N THR A 28 -11.10 4.87 -1.17
CA THR A 28 -10.29 4.56 0.02
C THR A 28 -11.17 4.41 1.26
N GLY A 29 -10.90 3.38 2.07
CA GLY A 29 -11.43 3.29 3.42
C GLY A 29 -11.04 4.52 4.26
N SER A 30 -11.72 4.72 5.39
CA SER A 30 -11.42 5.83 6.30
C SER A 30 -11.37 5.34 7.73
N ALA A 31 -10.35 5.79 8.46
CA ALA A 31 -10.23 5.56 9.90
C ALA A 31 -10.72 6.81 10.65
N PHE A 32 -11.34 6.60 11.81
CA PHE A 32 -11.91 7.66 12.63
C PHE A 32 -11.51 7.50 14.09
N ILE A 33 -11.27 8.62 14.76
CA ILE A 33 -11.20 8.69 16.22
C ILE A 33 -12.36 9.57 16.69
N ASN A 34 -13.18 9.07 17.61
CA ASN A 34 -14.32 9.79 18.18
C ASN A 34 -14.14 9.97 19.69
N LEU A 35 -14.37 11.18 20.19
CA LEU A 35 -14.42 11.47 21.62
C LEU A 35 -15.86 11.24 22.13
N ASP A 36 -16.04 10.21 22.95
CA ASP A 36 -17.31 9.88 23.59
C ASP A 36 -17.10 9.52 25.06
N GLY A 37 -17.94 10.06 25.95
CA GLY A 37 -17.84 9.81 27.40
C GLY A 37 -16.49 10.21 28.03
N GLY A 38 -15.77 11.16 27.44
CA GLY A 38 -14.43 11.57 27.88
C GLY A 38 -13.29 10.64 27.43
N LYS A 39 -13.59 9.65 26.60
CA LYS A 39 -12.62 8.71 26.05
C LYS A 39 -12.58 8.76 24.53
N PHE A 40 -11.46 8.34 23.96
CA PHE A 40 -11.24 8.33 22.52
C PHE A 40 -11.43 6.91 21.98
N TRP A 41 -12.29 6.77 20.97
CA TRP A 41 -12.62 5.51 20.33
C TRP A 41 -12.08 5.51 18.90
N LEU A 42 -11.18 4.58 18.61
CA LEU A 42 -10.64 4.39 17.27
C LEU A 42 -11.48 3.34 16.52
N SER A 43 -11.94 3.73 15.33
CA SER A 43 -12.73 2.92 14.42
C SER A 43 -11.96 2.76 13.12
N ILE A 44 -11.63 1.52 12.78
CA ILE A 44 -10.99 1.15 11.52
C ILE A 44 -11.88 0.10 10.85
N PRO A 45 -12.23 0.25 9.56
CA PRO A 45 -12.98 -0.75 8.80
C PRO A 45 -12.39 -2.15 8.97
N ASP A 46 -13.26 -3.15 9.09
CA ASP A 46 -12.92 -4.57 9.26
C ASP A 46 -12.08 -4.94 10.49
N GLN A 47 -11.82 -4.00 11.41
CA GLN A 47 -11.28 -4.27 12.74
C GLN A 47 -12.39 -4.19 13.79
N ALA A 48 -12.77 -5.34 14.33
CA ALA A 48 -13.75 -5.41 15.42
C ALA A 48 -13.11 -5.01 16.76
N GLY A 49 -13.83 -4.17 17.52
CA GLY A 49 -13.69 -4.05 18.98
C GLY A 49 -12.37 -3.46 19.46
N GLN A 50 -12.25 -2.13 19.44
CA GLN A 50 -11.13 -1.46 20.09
C GLN A 50 -11.50 -0.98 21.49
N SER A 51 -10.57 -1.13 22.44
CA SER A 51 -10.70 -0.54 23.77
C SER A 51 -10.54 0.98 23.69
N PRO A 52 -11.27 1.76 24.50
CA PRO A 52 -11.16 3.21 24.47
C PRO A 52 -9.82 3.68 25.04
N PHE A 53 -9.31 4.78 24.49
CA PHE A 53 -8.08 5.44 24.92
C PHE A 53 -8.39 6.65 25.81
N GLU A 54 -7.56 6.87 26.83
CA GLU A 54 -7.73 7.98 27.78
C GLU A 54 -7.27 9.33 27.21
N THR A 55 -6.46 9.33 26.14
CA THR A 55 -5.95 10.55 25.50
C THR A 55 -5.99 10.46 23.98
N LEU A 56 -6.16 11.60 23.32
CA LEU A 56 -6.12 11.71 21.86
C LEU A 56 -4.78 11.18 21.30
N ALA A 57 -3.67 11.55 21.93
CA ALA A 57 -2.34 11.13 21.49
C ALA A 57 -2.17 9.60 21.51
N ALA A 58 -2.73 8.93 22.52
CA ALA A 58 -2.70 7.46 22.58
C ALA A 58 -3.57 6.83 21.47
N ALA A 59 -4.76 7.40 21.20
CA ALA A 59 -5.62 6.93 20.11
C ALA A 59 -4.97 7.13 18.73
N GLN A 60 -4.33 8.29 18.51
CA GLN A 60 -3.61 8.59 17.26
C GLN A 60 -2.42 7.63 17.07
N ALA A 61 -1.60 7.42 18.10
CA ALA A 61 -0.47 6.50 18.02
C ALA A 61 -0.90 5.04 17.76
N ALA A 62 -2.01 4.60 18.38
CA ALA A 62 -2.57 3.28 18.11
C ALA A 62 -3.13 3.18 16.69
N GLY A 63 -3.79 4.23 16.21
CA GLY A 63 -4.30 4.30 14.84
C GLY A 63 -3.18 4.31 13.81
N ASP A 64 -2.09 5.04 14.06
CA ASP A 64 -0.93 5.07 13.17
C ASP A 64 -0.28 3.69 13.06
N ARG A 65 -0.17 2.97 14.18
CA ARG A 65 0.34 1.59 14.18
C ARG A 65 -0.58 0.63 13.43
N ALA A 66 -1.89 0.68 13.71
CA ALA A 66 -2.86 -0.20 13.06
C ALA A 66 -2.93 0.06 11.55
N LEU A 67 -2.87 1.32 11.13
CA LEU A 67 -2.82 1.69 9.71
C LEU A 67 -1.50 1.24 9.06
N ALA A 68 -0.35 1.37 9.73
CA ALA A 68 0.92 0.87 9.20
C ALA A 68 0.93 -0.66 9.03
N GLU A 69 0.34 -1.40 9.97
CA GLU A 69 0.18 -2.86 9.87
C GLU A 69 -0.77 -3.25 8.73
N LEU A 70 -1.86 -2.49 8.55
CA LEU A 70 -2.78 -2.66 7.41
C LEU A 70 -2.13 -2.34 6.08
N ASP A 71 -1.38 -1.24 5.98
CA ASP A 71 -0.66 -0.82 4.78
C ASP A 71 0.35 -1.91 4.35
N ALA A 72 1.10 -2.47 5.31
CA ALA A 72 2.05 -3.55 5.04
C ALA A 72 1.35 -4.82 4.55
N LYS A 73 0.23 -5.20 5.19
CA LYS A 73 -0.55 -6.37 4.79
C LYS A 73 -1.17 -6.18 3.40
N GLN A 74 -1.71 -4.98 3.13
CA GLN A 74 -2.29 -4.62 1.84
C GLN A 74 -1.24 -4.62 0.74
N ALA A 75 -0.05 -4.08 0.98
CA ALA A 75 1.02 -4.09 -0.02
C ALA A 75 1.37 -5.53 -0.47
N SER A 76 1.43 -6.47 0.47
CA SER A 76 1.64 -7.90 0.15
C SER A 76 0.43 -8.53 -0.55
N GLU A 77 -0.80 -8.20 -0.16
CA GLU A 77 -2.00 -8.71 -0.83
C GLU A 77 -2.14 -8.19 -2.26
N ILE A 78 -1.81 -6.92 -2.50
CA ILE A 78 -1.77 -6.30 -3.82
C ILE A 78 -0.75 -7.01 -4.72
N ALA A 79 0.47 -7.23 -4.22
CA ALA A 79 1.51 -7.96 -4.95
C ALA A 79 1.03 -9.37 -5.35
N ARG A 80 0.48 -10.14 -4.39
CA ARG A 80 -0.07 -11.48 -4.67
C ARG A 80 -1.23 -11.46 -5.65
N SER A 81 -2.10 -10.45 -5.61
CA SER A 81 -3.22 -10.32 -6.54
C SER A 81 -2.76 -10.12 -8.00
N GLU A 82 -1.59 -9.51 -8.18
CA GLU A 82 -0.93 -9.32 -9.48
C GLU A 82 0.00 -10.49 -9.85
N GLY A 83 -0.02 -11.58 -9.07
CA GLY A 83 0.77 -12.79 -9.28
C GLY A 83 2.25 -12.65 -8.92
N LEU A 84 2.60 -11.66 -8.10
CA LEU A 84 3.94 -11.46 -7.55
C LEU A 84 4.07 -12.19 -6.20
N ASP A 85 5.30 -12.54 -5.85
CA ASP A 85 5.61 -13.12 -4.54
C ASP A 85 5.90 -12.02 -3.49
N ASP A 86 6.28 -12.46 -2.28
CA ASP A 86 6.52 -11.59 -1.14
C ASP A 86 7.82 -10.76 -1.25
N GLU A 87 8.64 -10.94 -2.31
CA GLU A 87 9.83 -10.13 -2.55
C GLU A 87 9.50 -8.73 -3.11
N TRP A 88 8.27 -8.56 -3.61
CA TRP A 88 7.77 -7.34 -4.23
C TRP A 88 6.90 -6.54 -3.25
N ALA A 89 7.31 -5.29 -2.98
CA ALA A 89 6.54 -4.35 -2.19
C ALA A 89 5.77 -3.38 -3.08
N PHE A 90 4.46 -3.25 -2.88
CA PHE A 90 3.64 -2.26 -3.57
C PHE A 90 3.90 -0.85 -3.03
N GLN A 91 4.00 0.11 -3.94
CA GLN A 91 4.03 1.54 -3.66
C GLN A 91 3.37 2.34 -4.79
N LEU A 92 3.19 3.63 -4.53
CA LEU A 92 2.80 4.60 -5.56
C LEU A 92 4.00 5.49 -5.86
N ASP A 93 4.53 5.38 -7.07
CA ASP A 93 5.50 6.34 -7.58
C ASP A 93 4.82 7.25 -8.61
N ARG A 94 4.82 8.57 -8.35
CA ARG A 94 4.19 9.58 -9.22
C ARG A 94 2.76 9.20 -9.67
N ASP A 95 1.95 8.72 -8.73
CA ASP A 95 0.57 8.26 -8.94
C ASP A 95 0.43 7.02 -9.85
N LEU A 96 1.52 6.29 -10.10
CA LEU A 96 1.51 5.04 -10.84
C LEU A 96 1.70 3.85 -9.88
N PRO A 97 0.83 2.82 -9.97
CA PRO A 97 1.04 1.54 -9.30
C PRO A 97 2.42 0.99 -9.63
N THR A 98 3.26 0.82 -8.60
CA THR A 98 4.64 0.37 -8.75
C THR A 98 4.95 -0.72 -7.73
N PHE A 99 5.61 -1.80 -8.14
CA PHE A 99 6.18 -2.77 -7.23
C PHE A 99 7.69 -2.67 -7.20
N VAL A 100 8.30 -2.69 -6.03
CA VAL A 100 9.76 -2.64 -5.86
C VAL A 100 10.24 -3.92 -5.22
N SER A 101 11.27 -4.51 -5.82
CA SER A 101 11.95 -5.68 -5.26
C SER A 101 13.08 -5.28 -4.33
N ALA A 102 13.46 -6.18 -3.41
CA ALA A 102 14.64 -5.99 -2.56
C ALA A 102 15.96 -5.87 -3.37
N ALA A 103 15.97 -6.36 -4.61
CA ALA A 103 17.09 -6.27 -5.54
C ALA A 103 17.19 -4.92 -6.28
N GLY A 104 16.22 -4.01 -6.08
CA GLY A 104 16.22 -2.66 -6.68
C GLY A 104 15.55 -2.55 -8.04
N PHE A 105 14.86 -3.60 -8.50
CA PHE A 105 14.00 -3.52 -9.69
C PHE A 105 12.63 -2.93 -9.37
N GLU A 106 12.09 -2.18 -10.30
CA GLU A 106 10.77 -1.56 -10.21
C GLU A 106 9.86 -2.08 -11.34
N LEU A 107 8.64 -2.48 -11.00
CA LEU A 107 7.57 -2.85 -11.94
C LEU A 107 6.54 -1.74 -11.90
N THR A 108 6.48 -0.89 -12.92
CA THR A 108 5.54 0.24 -12.96
C THR A 108 4.44 -0.01 -13.97
N ARG A 109 3.18 0.18 -13.55
CA ARG A 109 2.03 0.12 -14.44
C ARG A 109 1.94 1.38 -15.28
N MET A 110 2.11 1.21 -16.58
CA MET A 110 2.05 2.29 -17.56
C MET A 110 0.60 2.67 -17.85
N LYS A 111 0.37 3.90 -18.33
CA LYS A 111 -0.98 4.43 -18.65
C LYS A 111 -1.79 3.58 -19.66
N ARG A 112 -1.13 2.71 -20.43
CA ARG A 112 -1.76 1.79 -21.38
C ARG A 112 -2.19 0.44 -20.77
N GLY A 113 -1.93 0.25 -19.48
CA GLY A 113 -2.22 -1.00 -18.75
C GLY A 113 -1.08 -2.01 -18.77
N GLU A 114 -0.06 -1.81 -19.61
CA GLU A 114 1.17 -2.61 -19.64
C GLU A 114 2.04 -2.34 -18.41
N TRP A 115 2.81 -3.34 -17.98
CA TRP A 115 3.80 -3.22 -16.92
C TRP A 115 5.19 -3.10 -17.53
N ALA A 116 5.97 -2.14 -17.06
CA ALA A 116 7.36 -1.94 -17.46
C ALA A 116 8.28 -2.26 -16.27
N VAL A 117 9.40 -2.94 -16.54
CA VAL A 117 10.45 -3.20 -15.56
C VAL A 117 11.54 -2.14 -15.71
N PHE A 118 11.95 -1.56 -14.59
CA PHE A 118 13.06 -0.62 -14.51
C PHE A 118 14.15 -1.12 -13.56
N GLU A 119 15.40 -0.76 -13.87
CA GLU A 119 16.54 -0.80 -12.96
C GLU A 119 17.13 0.61 -12.93
N GLY A 120 16.79 1.38 -11.89
CA GLY A 120 17.01 2.83 -11.92
C GLY A 120 16.25 3.50 -13.07
N ASP A 121 16.94 4.28 -13.90
CA ASP A 121 16.34 5.00 -15.03
C ASP A 121 16.23 4.16 -16.33
N GLU A 122 16.74 2.92 -16.34
CA GLU A 122 16.74 2.06 -17.54
C GLU A 122 15.47 1.20 -17.60
N GLU A 123 14.67 1.37 -18.67
CA GLU A 123 13.59 0.45 -19.00
C GLU A 123 14.17 -0.84 -19.59
N LEU A 124 13.94 -1.96 -18.90
CA LEU A 124 14.48 -3.26 -19.26
C LEU A 124 13.56 -4.03 -20.21
N LEU A 125 12.26 -4.06 -19.90
CA LEU A 125 11.25 -4.78 -20.68
C LEU A 125 9.83 -4.29 -20.37
N LYS A 126 8.87 -4.73 -21.20
CA LYS A 126 7.44 -4.53 -21.01
C LYS A 126 6.69 -5.86 -21.09
N ALA A 127 5.65 -6.00 -20.29
CA ALA A 127 4.79 -7.17 -20.30
C ALA A 127 3.31 -6.77 -20.06
N PRO A 128 2.34 -7.61 -20.47
CA PRO A 128 0.93 -7.29 -20.28
C PRO A 128 0.48 -7.39 -18.81
N THR A 129 1.19 -8.14 -17.96
CA THR A 129 0.90 -8.31 -16.53
C THR A 129 2.15 -8.14 -15.68
N ALA A 130 1.99 -7.85 -14.39
CA ALA A 130 3.12 -7.75 -13.46
C ALA A 130 3.84 -9.10 -13.31
N ALA A 131 3.08 -10.20 -13.20
CA ALA A 131 3.63 -11.56 -13.14
C ALA A 131 4.47 -11.93 -14.37
N ASP A 132 4.03 -11.56 -15.57
CA ASP A 132 4.80 -11.79 -16.80
C ASP A 132 6.10 -10.99 -16.80
N ALA A 133 6.05 -9.73 -16.34
CA ALA A 133 7.22 -8.87 -16.26
C ALA A 133 8.24 -9.41 -15.24
N ALA A 134 7.79 -9.82 -14.05
CA ALA A 134 8.63 -10.46 -13.03
C ALA A 134 9.24 -11.78 -13.53
N SER A 135 8.44 -12.62 -14.20
CA SER A 135 8.92 -13.89 -14.77
C SER A 135 10.00 -13.68 -15.84
N GLN A 136 9.82 -12.68 -16.71
CA GLN A 136 10.82 -12.35 -17.74
C GLN A 136 12.10 -11.76 -17.14
N LEU A 137 11.98 -10.92 -16.10
CA LEU A 137 13.12 -10.41 -15.34
C LEU A 137 13.90 -11.55 -14.67
N ALA A 138 13.21 -12.47 -13.99
CA ALA A 138 13.83 -13.63 -13.36
C ALA A 138 14.55 -14.53 -14.37
N ALA A 139 13.94 -14.74 -15.55
CA ALA A 139 14.59 -15.45 -16.65
C ALA A 139 15.86 -14.72 -17.11
N ARG A 140 15.78 -13.41 -17.37
CA ARG A 140 16.93 -12.58 -17.78
C ARG A 140 18.09 -12.67 -16.79
N ASN A 141 17.81 -12.55 -15.49
CA ASN A 141 18.82 -12.60 -14.44
C ASN A 141 19.38 -14.01 -14.22
N SER A 142 18.59 -15.04 -14.49
CA SER A 142 19.08 -16.43 -14.48
C SER A 142 20.08 -16.74 -15.61
N PHE A 143 20.04 -15.95 -16.69
CA PHE A 143 20.96 -16.07 -17.83
C PHE A 143 22.11 -15.05 -17.81
N ALA A 144 22.15 -14.13 -16.83
CA ALA A 144 23.30 -13.25 -16.64
C ALA A 144 24.44 -14.07 -15.98
N PRO A 145 25.57 -14.32 -16.66
CA PRO A 145 26.69 -14.99 -16.02
C PRO A 145 27.16 -14.13 -14.84
N SER A 146 27.34 -14.75 -13.68
CA SER A 146 27.99 -14.12 -12.54
C SER A 146 29.34 -13.56 -13.00
N ILE A 147 29.50 -12.23 -12.93
CA ILE A 147 30.76 -11.53 -13.24
C ILE A 147 31.70 -11.68 -12.04
#